data_AF-A0A1H9LVL7-F1
#
_entry.id   AF-A0A1H9LVL7-F1
#
_cell.length_a   1.000
_cell.length_b   1.000
_cell.length_c   1.000
_cell.angle_alpha   90.00
_cell.angle_beta   90.00
_cell.angle_gamma   90.00
#
_symmetry.space_group_name_H-M   'P 1'
#
loop_
_entity.id
_entity.type
_entity.pdbx_description
1 polymer ?
#
loop_
_entity_poly.entity_id
_entity_poly.type
_entity_poly.pdbx_seq_one_letter_code
_entity_poly.pdbx_strand_id
1 'polypeptide(L)'
;MRRFPVCACSTAHLPPSEQDAIDRLIRDAPRSDGRIIVDHPILSIEAHQYGFWVHLGLFDDWPERPDELSPEFWALLADARNTGATWLSFDRDEPPSDRFPVFVAALGQGEETGEAGKPVNAASPSARITIRCSACGSADVMRDAWARWDDDAQDWALGAVFDAAFCEACESDAALSELPLYGSEETHP
;
A
#
# COMPACT_ATOMS: atom_id res chain seq x y z
N MET A 1 -24.37 -6.13 0.59
CA MET A 1 -23.04 -5.84 0.01
C MET A 1 -23.15 -5.97 -1.50
N ARG A 2 -23.23 -4.85 -2.24
CA ARG A 2 -23.14 -4.90 -3.70
C ARG A 2 -21.69 -5.28 -4.03
N ARG A 3 -21.49 -6.51 -4.50
CA ARG A 3 -20.20 -6.92 -5.08
C ARG A 3 -20.06 -6.15 -6.39
N PHE A 4 -19.30 -5.07 -6.38
CA PHE A 4 -18.89 -4.43 -7.62
C PHE A 4 -17.79 -5.30 -8.23
N PRO A 5 -17.87 -5.66 -9.52
CA PRO A 5 -16.79 -6.35 -10.18
C PRO A 5 -15.60 -5.38 -10.30
N VAL A 6 -14.49 -5.73 -9.66
CA VAL A 6 -13.23 -4.97 -9.66
C VAL A 6 -12.16 -5.84 -10.30
N CYS A 7 -11.35 -5.25 -11.17
CA CYS A 7 -10.12 -5.86 -11.66
C CYS A 7 -8.93 -5.17 -10.98
N ALA A 8 -7.92 -5.94 -10.54
CA ALA A 8 -6.68 -5.41 -10.00
C ALA A 8 -5.61 -5.43 -11.10
N CYS A 9 -4.77 -4.40 -11.13
CA CYS A 9 -3.70 -4.24 -12.09
C CYS A 9 -2.49 -3.61 -11.41
N SER A 10 -1.30 -4.08 -11.75
CA SER A 10 -0.07 -3.48 -11.25
C SER A 10 0.11 -2.05 -11.78
N THR A 11 0.58 -1.12 -10.94
CA THR A 11 1.01 0.21 -11.41
C THR A 11 2.15 0.13 -12.42
N ALA A 12 2.90 -0.99 -12.44
CA ALA A 12 3.97 -1.24 -13.39
C ALA A 12 3.49 -1.34 -14.86
N HIS A 13 2.19 -1.49 -15.11
CA HIS A 13 1.63 -1.49 -16.46
C HIS A 13 1.36 -0.08 -17.01
N LEU A 14 1.53 0.96 -16.20
CA LEU A 14 1.35 2.34 -16.62
C LEU A 14 2.67 2.95 -17.12
N PRO A 15 2.66 3.68 -18.25
CA PRO A 15 3.82 4.47 -18.65
C PRO A 15 4.26 5.44 -17.54
N PRO A 16 5.57 5.70 -17.34
CA PRO A 16 6.03 6.57 -16.26
C PRO A 16 5.46 7.99 -16.33
N SER A 17 5.25 8.53 -17.54
CA SER A 17 4.61 9.83 -17.75
C SER A 17 3.17 9.87 -17.24
N GLU A 18 2.46 8.74 -17.34
CA GLU A 18 1.08 8.60 -16.87
C GLU A 18 1.04 8.46 -15.34
N GLN A 19 1.98 7.68 -14.77
CA GLN A 19 2.16 7.60 -13.33
C GLN A 19 2.43 8.99 -12.74
N ASP A 20 3.36 9.75 -13.32
CA ASP A 20 3.68 11.12 -12.89
C ASP A 20 2.50 12.10 -13.05
N ALA A 21 1.67 11.93 -14.09
CA ALA A 21 0.49 12.73 -14.29
C ALA A 21 -0.57 12.44 -13.21
N ILE A 22 -0.83 11.17 -12.93
CA ILE A 22 -1.80 10.73 -11.92
C ILE A 22 -1.32 11.10 -10.51
N ASP A 23 -0.04 10.90 -10.20
CA ASP A 23 0.55 11.29 -8.91
C ASP A 23 0.47 12.80 -8.65
N ARG A 24 0.64 13.62 -9.69
CA ARG A 24 0.45 15.07 -9.60
C ARG A 24 -1.01 15.41 -9.30
N LEU A 25 -1.95 14.78 -10.00
CA LEU A 25 -3.37 14.99 -9.79
C LEU A 25 -3.83 14.56 -8.38
N ILE A 26 -3.34 13.42 -7.89
CA ILE A 26 -3.61 12.94 -6.52
C ILE A 26 -3.04 13.90 -5.47
N ARG A 27 -1.83 14.44 -5.71
CA ARG A 27 -1.18 15.39 -4.82
C ARG A 27 -1.95 16.71 -4.71
N ASP A 28 -2.43 17.20 -5.83
CA ASP A 28 -3.10 18.50 -5.94
C ASP A 28 -4.60 18.44 -5.59
N ALA A 29 -5.17 17.24 -5.48
CA ALA A 29 -6.58 17.04 -5.17
C ALA A 29 -6.94 17.45 -3.73
N PRO A 30 -8.07 18.16 -3.54
CA PRO A 30 -8.54 18.55 -2.21
C PRO A 30 -8.96 17.32 -1.40
N ARG A 31 -8.45 17.21 -0.17
CA ARG A 31 -8.82 16.13 0.76
C ARG A 31 -10.15 16.46 1.43
N SER A 32 -11.19 15.68 1.17
CA SER A 32 -12.50 15.79 1.82
C SER A 32 -12.89 14.46 2.44
N ASP A 33 -13.16 14.43 3.75
CA ASP A 33 -13.70 13.27 4.47
C ASP A 33 -12.88 11.95 4.29
N GLY A 34 -11.55 12.07 4.30
CA GLY A 34 -10.64 10.92 4.19
C GLY A 34 -10.53 10.27 2.80
N ARG A 35 -11.31 10.74 1.81
CA ARG A 35 -11.21 10.30 0.41
C ARG A 35 -10.56 11.38 -0.45
N ILE A 36 -9.64 10.97 -1.30
CA ILE A 36 -9.04 11.83 -2.31
C ILE A 36 -9.81 11.56 -3.61
N ILE A 37 -10.78 12.41 -3.89
CA ILE A 37 -11.47 12.42 -5.18
C ILE A 37 -10.69 13.37 -6.06
N VAL A 38 -10.03 12.81 -7.07
CA VAL A 38 -9.23 13.60 -8.00
C VAL A 38 -10.16 14.16 -9.07
N ASP A 39 -10.13 15.48 -9.24
CA ASP A 39 -10.87 16.15 -10.31
C ASP A 39 -10.13 15.94 -11.63
N HIS A 40 -10.52 14.90 -12.37
CA HIS A 40 -10.00 14.61 -13.70
C HIS A 40 -11.15 14.78 -14.72
N PRO A 41 -10.94 15.55 -15.81
CA PRO A 41 -12.03 15.94 -16.72
C PRO A 41 -12.71 14.77 -17.44
N ILE A 42 -12.09 13.59 -17.42
CA ILE A 42 -12.48 12.40 -18.18
C ILE A 42 -12.48 11.12 -17.33
N LEU A 43 -11.98 11.15 -16.09
CA LEU A 43 -11.85 9.98 -15.22
C LEU A 43 -12.38 10.31 -13.82
N SER A 44 -12.96 9.31 -13.16
CA SER A 44 -13.23 9.40 -11.73
C SER A 44 -12.20 8.54 -11.02
N ILE A 45 -11.27 9.20 -10.33
CA ILE A 45 -10.13 8.55 -9.68
C ILE A 45 -10.25 8.70 -8.17
N GLU A 46 -10.16 7.57 -7.46
CA GLU A 46 -10.12 7.51 -5.99
C GLU A 46 -8.75 6.99 -5.55
N ALA A 47 -7.95 7.81 -4.86
CA ALA A 47 -6.64 7.37 -4.39
C ALA A 47 -6.73 6.57 -3.08
N HIS A 48 -5.86 5.58 -2.92
CA HIS A 48 -5.64 4.84 -1.68
C HIS A 48 -4.14 4.75 -1.36
N GLN A 49 -3.78 4.17 -0.22
CA GLN A 49 -2.41 4.17 0.31
C GLN A 49 -1.36 3.51 -0.61
N TYR A 50 -1.78 2.62 -1.51
CA TYR A 50 -0.90 1.81 -2.36
C TYR A 50 -1.12 2.05 -3.86
N GLY A 51 -1.96 3.01 -4.22
CA GLY A 51 -2.29 3.30 -5.60
C GLY A 51 -3.61 4.05 -5.75
N PHE A 52 -4.38 3.72 -6.76
CA PHE A 52 -5.62 4.42 -7.07
C PHE A 52 -6.61 3.57 -7.85
N TRP A 53 -7.88 3.89 -7.72
CA TRP A 53 -8.97 3.26 -8.45
C TRP A 53 -9.48 4.17 -9.53
N VAL A 54 -9.85 3.59 -10.67
CA VAL A 54 -10.48 4.29 -11.78
C VAL A 54 -11.87 3.70 -12.01
N HIS A 55 -12.90 4.54 -11.95
CA HIS A 55 -14.24 4.12 -12.30
C HIS A 55 -14.40 4.00 -13.82
N LEU A 56 -14.89 2.84 -14.28
CA LEU A 56 -15.03 2.56 -15.71
C LEU A 56 -16.37 3.01 -16.30
N GLY A 57 -17.29 3.55 -15.48
CA GLY A 57 -18.62 3.99 -15.96
C GLY A 57 -18.58 5.16 -16.96
N LEU A 58 -17.45 5.84 -17.10
CA LEU A 58 -17.25 6.92 -18.06
C LEU A 58 -16.99 6.40 -19.49
N PHE A 59 -16.67 5.12 -19.66
CA PHE A 59 -16.46 4.50 -20.98
C PHE A 59 -17.74 4.45 -21.82
N ASP A 60 -18.92 4.40 -21.17
CA ASP A 60 -20.18 4.34 -21.90
C ASP A 60 -20.46 5.64 -22.67
N ASP A 61 -19.82 6.76 -22.26
CA ASP A 61 -19.93 8.07 -22.91
C ASP A 61 -18.82 8.34 -23.96
N TRP A 62 -17.78 7.49 -24.03
CA TRP A 62 -16.60 7.66 -24.89
C TRP A 62 -16.25 6.38 -25.66
N PRO A 63 -16.80 6.18 -26.87
CA PRO A 63 -16.55 4.97 -27.67
C PRO A 63 -15.11 4.89 -28.25
N GLU A 64 -14.40 6.02 -28.30
CA GLU A 64 -13.03 6.12 -28.81
C GLU A 64 -12.09 6.69 -27.72
N ARG A 65 -10.80 6.35 -27.81
CA ARG A 65 -9.75 6.79 -26.88
C ARG A 65 -9.62 8.33 -26.93
N PRO A 66 -9.74 9.04 -25.79
CA PRO A 66 -9.40 10.46 -25.68
C PRO A 66 -7.91 10.71 -25.99
N ASP A 67 -7.60 11.83 -26.64
CA ASP A 67 -6.20 12.18 -26.98
C ASP A 67 -5.35 12.43 -25.73
N GLU A 68 -5.98 12.83 -24.63
CA GLU A 68 -5.33 13.09 -23.35
C GLU A 68 -4.91 11.83 -22.58
N LEU A 69 -5.37 10.63 -22.97
CA LEU A 69 -5.01 9.36 -22.33
C LEU A 69 -4.01 8.58 -23.17
N SER A 70 -2.97 8.03 -22.54
CA SER A 70 -2.03 7.15 -23.24
C SER A 70 -2.74 5.91 -23.83
N PRO A 71 -2.33 5.42 -25.01
CA PRO A 71 -2.86 4.20 -25.60
C PRO A 71 -2.77 2.98 -24.67
N GLU A 72 -1.69 2.90 -23.89
CA GLU A 72 -1.42 1.82 -22.95
C GLU A 72 -2.40 1.85 -21.77
N PHE A 73 -2.63 3.03 -21.19
CA PHE A 73 -3.60 3.18 -20.11
C PHE A 73 -5.03 2.91 -20.57
N TRP A 74 -5.37 3.38 -21.78
CA TRP A 74 -6.66 3.08 -22.40
C TRP A 74 -6.88 1.57 -22.62
N ALA A 75 -5.85 0.83 -23.03
CA ALA A 75 -5.94 -0.61 -23.25
C ALA A 75 -6.26 -1.37 -21.94
N LEU A 76 -5.68 -0.96 -20.82
CA LEU A 76 -5.94 -1.54 -19.49
C LEU A 76 -7.39 -1.31 -19.05
N LEU A 77 -7.88 -0.08 -19.21
CA LEU A 77 -9.24 0.29 -18.85
C LEU A 77 -10.28 -0.42 -19.74
N ALA A 78 -10.05 -0.46 -21.05
CA ALA A 78 -10.93 -1.14 -22.00
C ALA A 78 -11.00 -2.65 -21.76
N ASP A 79 -9.86 -3.28 -21.46
CA ASP A 79 -9.82 -4.70 -21.11
C ASP A 79 -10.58 -5.01 -19.81
N ALA A 80 -10.36 -4.22 -18.75
CA ALA A 80 -11.11 -4.37 -17.50
C ALA A 80 -12.62 -4.20 -17.74
N ARG A 81 -13.03 -3.24 -18.59
CA ARG A 81 -14.43 -3.07 -18.98
C ARG A 81 -14.99 -4.29 -19.73
N ASN A 82 -14.21 -4.86 -20.66
CA ASN A 82 -14.60 -6.05 -21.42
C ASN A 82 -14.77 -7.29 -20.53
N THR A 83 -14.04 -7.37 -19.42
CA THR A 83 -14.25 -8.41 -18.38
C THR A 83 -15.48 -8.18 -17.51
N GLY A 84 -16.19 -7.06 -17.71
CA GLY A 84 -17.38 -6.69 -16.96
C GLY A 84 -17.08 -5.94 -15.66
N ALA A 85 -15.84 -5.49 -15.45
CA ALA A 85 -15.49 -4.69 -14.29
C ALA A 85 -16.12 -3.29 -14.35
N THR A 86 -16.47 -2.78 -13.18
CA THR A 86 -16.93 -1.39 -12.98
C THR A 86 -15.83 -0.50 -12.44
N TRP A 87 -14.79 -1.10 -11.86
CA TRP A 87 -13.62 -0.43 -11.32
C TRP A 87 -12.36 -1.17 -11.74
N LEU A 88 -11.32 -0.40 -12.06
CA LEU A 88 -9.96 -0.90 -12.20
C LEU A 88 -9.12 -0.33 -11.05
N SER A 89 -8.55 -1.20 -10.24
CA SER A 89 -7.62 -0.84 -9.17
C SER A 89 -6.19 -0.94 -9.70
N PHE A 90 -5.44 0.16 -9.61
CA PHE A 90 -4.00 0.16 -9.80
C PHE A 90 -3.33 0.06 -8.44
N ASP A 91 -2.65 -1.05 -8.19
CA ASP A 91 -1.95 -1.30 -6.93
C ASP A 91 -0.46 -1.51 -7.20
N ARG A 92 0.39 -0.91 -6.37
CA ARG A 92 1.84 -1.09 -6.42
C ARG A 92 2.26 -2.49 -5.99
N ASP A 93 1.48 -3.11 -5.12
CA ASP A 93 1.80 -4.42 -4.55
C ASP A 93 1.22 -5.58 -5.38
N GLU A 94 0.36 -5.27 -6.36
CA GLU A 94 -0.12 -6.25 -7.34
C GLU A 94 1.02 -6.63 -8.30
N PRO A 95 1.34 -7.93 -8.45
CA PRO A 95 2.38 -8.37 -9.37
C PRO A 95 2.00 -8.04 -10.82
N PRO A 96 2.98 -7.67 -11.68
CA PRO A 96 2.71 -7.45 -13.09
C PRO A 96 2.23 -8.75 -13.75
N SER A 97 1.23 -8.62 -14.61
CA SER A 97 0.69 -9.72 -15.41
C SER A 97 1.42 -9.83 -16.75
N ASP A 98 1.50 -11.04 -17.30
CA ASP A 98 2.07 -11.27 -18.65
C ASP A 98 1.20 -10.70 -19.78
N ARG A 99 0.03 -10.14 -19.45
CA ARG A 99 -1.00 -9.75 -20.42
C ARG A 99 -0.82 -8.34 -20.99
N PHE A 100 -0.01 -7.53 -20.33
CA PHE A 100 0.22 -6.12 -20.68
C PHE A 100 1.70 -5.77 -20.61
N PRO A 101 2.15 -4.78 -21.40
CA PRO A 101 3.53 -4.30 -21.30
C PRO A 101 3.82 -3.80 -19.87
N VAL A 102 5.04 -4.08 -19.40
CA VAL A 102 5.55 -3.60 -18.10
C VAL A 102 6.50 -2.45 -18.37
N PHE A 103 6.20 -1.31 -17.78
CA PHE A 103 7.04 -0.12 -17.80
C PHE A 103 7.75 -0.01 -16.46
N VAL A 104 8.95 -0.54 -16.41
CA VAL A 104 9.80 -0.45 -15.22
C VAL A 104 10.15 1.03 -14.99
N ALA A 105 9.60 1.62 -13.93
CA ALA A 105 10.19 2.81 -13.35
C ALA A 105 11.57 2.39 -12.83
N ALA A 106 12.63 2.97 -13.38
CA ALA A 106 14.01 2.63 -13.04
C ALA A 106 14.29 2.88 -11.53
N LEU A 107 14.01 1.88 -10.70
CA LEU A 107 14.60 1.69 -9.39
C LEU A 107 15.45 0.43 -9.47
N GLY A 108 16.73 0.63 -9.76
CA GLY A 108 17.82 -0.29 -9.47
C GLY A 108 17.75 -1.64 -10.17
N GLN A 109 18.46 -1.75 -11.29
CA GLN A 109 18.96 -3.04 -11.74
C GLN A 109 19.83 -3.65 -10.63
N GLY A 110 19.38 -4.78 -10.09
CA GLY A 110 20.19 -5.70 -9.31
C GLY A 110 20.25 -7.02 -10.07
N GLU A 111 21.09 -7.05 -11.10
CA GLU A 111 21.44 -8.24 -11.87
C GLU A 111 22.02 -9.31 -10.93
N GLU A 112 21.54 -10.54 -11.05
CA GLU A 112 22.17 -11.70 -10.43
C GLU A 112 23.57 -11.89 -11.01
N THR A 113 24.59 -11.85 -10.15
CA THR A 113 25.82 -12.62 -10.37
C THR A 113 26.41 -12.96 -9.03
N GLY A 114 26.38 -14.25 -8.66
CA GLY A 114 26.93 -14.71 -7.40
C GLY A 114 28.44 -14.56 -7.36
N GLU A 115 28.98 -14.11 -6.21
CA GLU A 115 30.18 -14.69 -5.59
C GLU A 115 30.32 -14.22 -4.13
N ALA A 116 30.65 -15.17 -3.27
CA ALA A 116 31.13 -15.12 -1.88
C ALA A 116 31.25 -13.76 -1.13
N GLY A 117 30.40 -13.60 -0.11
CA GLY A 117 30.75 -13.26 1.28
C GLY A 117 31.60 -12.01 1.60
N LYS A 118 30.96 -11.01 2.23
CA LYS A 118 31.52 -10.28 3.38
C LYS A 118 30.39 -9.65 4.22
N PRO A 119 30.29 -9.88 5.54
CA PRO A 119 29.26 -9.26 6.35
C PRO A 119 29.65 -7.81 6.61
N VAL A 120 28.83 -6.86 6.18
CA VAL A 120 29.02 -5.44 6.49
C VAL A 120 27.98 -4.99 7.52
N ASN A 121 28.44 -5.08 8.77
CA ASN A 121 28.30 -4.09 9.84
C ASN A 121 26.89 -3.77 10.38
N ALA A 122 26.65 -4.34 11.55
CA ALA A 122 26.24 -3.68 12.79
C ALA A 122 25.72 -2.24 12.62
N ALA A 123 24.39 -2.12 12.51
CA ALA A 123 23.70 -0.87 12.75
C ALA A 123 23.87 -0.46 14.22
N SER A 124 24.17 0.81 14.45
CA SER A 124 24.13 1.45 15.78
C SER A 124 22.83 1.10 16.51
N PRO A 125 22.87 0.84 17.83
CA PRO A 125 21.64 0.53 18.56
C PRO A 125 20.79 1.80 18.65
N SER A 126 19.73 1.89 17.84
CA SER A 126 18.63 2.81 18.07
C SER A 126 18.17 2.65 19.53
N ALA A 127 17.95 3.78 20.21
CA ALA A 127 17.52 3.79 21.60
C ALA A 127 16.33 2.83 21.79
N ARG A 128 16.46 1.88 22.73
CA ARG A 128 15.38 0.93 23.03
C ARG A 128 14.22 1.69 23.66
N ILE A 129 13.00 1.33 23.26
CA ILE A 129 11.76 1.91 23.80
C ILE A 129 10.84 0.80 24.32
N THR A 130 9.96 1.14 25.25
CA THR A 130 8.86 0.29 25.74
C THR A 130 7.55 0.99 25.47
N ILE A 131 6.55 0.21 25.06
CA ILE A 131 5.17 0.68 24.88
C ILE A 131 4.39 0.38 26.16
N ARG A 132 3.67 1.37 26.68
CA ARG A 132 2.93 1.26 27.95
C ARG A 132 1.52 1.82 27.80
N CYS A 133 0.56 1.27 28.52
CA CYS A 133 -0.77 1.86 28.65
C CYS A 133 -0.65 3.24 29.32
N SER A 134 -1.21 4.28 28.72
CA SER A 134 -1.16 5.64 29.26
C SER A 134 -1.97 5.80 30.56
N ALA A 135 -2.95 4.92 30.80
CA ALA A 135 -3.82 4.96 31.98
C ALA A 135 -3.19 4.26 33.20
N CYS A 136 -2.68 3.04 33.04
CA CYS A 136 -2.18 2.22 34.16
C CYS A 136 -0.65 2.04 34.17
N GLY A 137 0.04 2.37 33.08
CA GLY A 137 1.48 2.16 32.94
C GLY A 137 1.92 0.71 32.71
N SER A 138 0.98 -0.24 32.56
CA SER A 138 1.33 -1.63 32.24
C SER A 138 1.96 -1.74 30.84
N ALA A 139 2.85 -2.73 30.66
CA ALA A 139 3.34 -3.14 29.34
C ALA A 139 2.49 -4.24 28.68
N ASP A 140 1.46 -4.74 29.39
CA ASP A 140 0.53 -5.75 28.87
C ASP A 140 -0.51 -5.08 27.96
N VAL A 141 -0.02 -4.58 26.83
CA VAL A 141 -0.78 -3.86 25.82
C VAL A 141 -0.65 -4.55 24.48
N MET A 142 -1.72 -4.59 23.72
CA MET A 142 -1.76 -5.15 22.37
C MET A 142 -2.30 -4.11 21.40
N ARG A 143 -1.97 -4.32 20.14
CA ARG A 143 -2.57 -3.61 19.03
C ARG A 143 -3.35 -4.57 18.15
N ASP A 144 -4.40 -4.05 17.56
CA ASP A 144 -5.10 -4.76 16.52
C ASP A 144 -4.19 -4.90 15.31
N ALA A 145 -4.22 -6.08 14.73
CA ALA A 145 -3.46 -6.39 13.54
C ALA A 145 -4.20 -7.43 12.72
N TRP A 146 -3.83 -7.51 11.45
CA TRP A 146 -4.21 -8.64 10.62
C TRP A 146 -2.97 -9.41 10.21
N ALA A 147 -3.11 -10.73 10.17
CA ALA A 147 -2.12 -11.63 9.64
C ALA A 147 -2.57 -12.10 8.26
N ARG A 148 -1.58 -12.34 7.40
CA ARG A 148 -1.73 -12.89 6.05
C ARG A 148 -0.97 -14.20 5.98
N TRP A 149 -1.54 -15.18 5.29
CA TRP A 149 -0.86 -16.45 5.05
C TRP A 149 0.32 -16.20 4.10
N ASP A 150 1.50 -16.68 4.47
CA ASP A 150 2.71 -16.65 3.66
C ASP A 150 2.95 -18.06 3.11
N ASP A 151 2.81 -18.24 1.80
CA ASP A 151 2.97 -19.55 1.14
C ASP A 151 4.43 -20.02 1.11
N ASP A 152 5.41 -19.13 1.16
CA ASP A 152 6.82 -19.51 1.18
C ASP A 152 7.26 -19.93 2.59
N ALA A 153 6.80 -19.20 3.61
CA ALA A 153 7.05 -19.54 5.01
C ALA A 153 6.11 -20.64 5.54
N GLN A 154 5.01 -20.92 4.84
CA GLN A 154 3.89 -21.78 5.27
C GLN A 154 3.40 -21.44 6.68
N ASP A 155 3.30 -20.14 6.97
CA ASP A 155 2.90 -19.62 8.28
C ASP A 155 2.11 -18.31 8.16
N TRP A 156 1.44 -17.92 9.25
CA TRP A 156 0.76 -16.63 9.35
C TRP A 156 1.78 -15.52 9.64
N ALA A 157 1.98 -14.65 8.65
CA ALA A 157 2.83 -13.47 8.78
C ALA A 157 2.00 -12.23 9.16
N LEU A 158 2.54 -11.41 10.06
CA LEU A 158 1.93 -10.13 10.42
C LEU A 158 1.90 -9.20 9.20
N GLY A 159 0.70 -8.78 8.78
CA GLY A 159 0.52 -7.91 7.62
C GLY A 159 0.62 -6.44 7.97
N ALA A 160 -0.28 -5.95 8.82
CA ALA A 160 -0.23 -4.60 9.35
C ALA A 160 -0.76 -4.55 10.78
N VAL A 161 -0.26 -3.56 11.52
CA VAL A 161 -0.69 -3.22 12.87
C VAL A 161 -1.41 -1.87 12.81
N PHE A 162 -2.57 -1.79 13.44
CA PHE A 162 -3.42 -0.59 13.49
C PHE A 162 -3.22 0.18 14.79
N ASP A 163 -3.73 1.41 14.85
CA ASP A 163 -3.60 2.28 16.02
C ASP A 163 -4.52 1.89 17.19
N ALA A 164 -5.56 1.08 16.91
CA ALA A 164 -6.43 0.53 17.95
C ALA A 164 -5.62 -0.36 18.89
N ALA A 165 -5.79 -0.13 20.19
CA ALA A 165 -5.02 -0.80 21.22
C ALA A 165 -5.89 -1.16 22.41
N PHE A 166 -5.52 -2.25 23.07
CA PHE A 166 -6.19 -2.78 24.25
C PHE A 166 -5.16 -3.06 25.33
N CYS A 167 -5.52 -2.83 26.59
CA CYS A 167 -4.67 -3.13 27.74
C CYS A 167 -5.28 -4.26 28.55
N GLU A 168 -4.59 -5.41 28.66
CA GLU A 168 -5.04 -6.56 29.47
C GLU A 168 -5.23 -6.18 30.93
N ALA A 169 -4.32 -5.36 31.48
CA ALA A 169 -4.41 -4.93 32.88
C ALA A 169 -5.63 -4.02 33.16
N CYS A 170 -6.18 -3.36 32.14
CA CYS A 170 -7.37 -2.51 32.27
C CYS A 170 -8.65 -3.18 31.75
N GLU A 171 -8.50 -4.28 31.01
CA GLU A 171 -9.57 -4.96 30.27
C GLU A 171 -10.39 -3.99 29.38
N SER A 172 -9.71 -3.00 28.77
CA SER A 172 -10.36 -1.97 27.98
C SER A 172 -9.47 -1.45 26.85
N ASP A 173 -10.09 -0.73 25.91
CA ASP A 173 -9.39 0.09 24.92
C ASP A 173 -8.41 1.05 25.62
N ALA A 174 -7.23 1.21 25.04
CA ALA A 174 -6.11 1.92 25.64
C ALA A 174 -5.43 2.86 24.66
N ALA A 175 -4.99 4.02 25.16
CA ALA A 175 -3.99 4.83 24.47
C ALA A 175 -2.59 4.38 24.91
N LEU A 176 -1.64 4.37 23.97
CA LEU A 176 -0.28 3.88 24.21
C LEU A 176 0.71 5.04 24.31
N SER A 177 1.69 4.90 25.19
CA SER A 177 2.80 5.84 25.34
C SER A 177 4.14 5.13 25.16
N GLU A 178 5.00 5.74 24.37
CA GLU A 178 6.38 5.27 24.16
C GLU A 178 7.28 5.86 25.23
N LEU A 179 7.95 5.01 25.99
CA LEU A 179 8.92 5.43 27.01
C LEU A 179 10.30 4.90 26.66
N PRO A 180 11.39 5.68 26.86
CA PRO A 180 12.74 5.17 26.70
C PRO A 180 12.98 4.01 27.66
N LEU A 181 13.49 2.89 27.13
CA LEU A 181 14.11 1.85 27.94
C LEU A 181 15.55 2.27 28.18
N TYR A 182 15.78 3.00 29.27
CA TYR A 182 17.13 3.17 29.80
C TYR A 182 17.66 1.77 30.09
N GLY A 183 18.78 1.42 29.46
CA GLY A 183 19.40 0.11 29.64
C GLY A 183 19.66 -0.11 31.12
N SER A 184 18.85 -0.95 31.74
CA SER A 184 19.32 -1.67 32.92
C SER A 184 20.43 -2.55 32.39
N GLU A 185 21.67 -2.13 32.61
CA GLU A 185 22.80 -3.06 32.66
C GLU A 185 22.36 -4.19 33.58
N GLU A 186 22.03 -5.33 32.97
CA GLU A 186 21.89 -6.60 33.67
C GLU A 186 23.28 -6.94 34.23
N THR A 187 23.54 -6.40 35.41
CA THR A 187 24.52 -6.98 36.31
C THR A 187 23.87 -8.27 36.82
N HIS A 188 24.14 -9.39 36.14
CA HIS A 188 23.85 -10.70 36.70
C HIS A 188 25.18 -11.35 37.15
N PRO A 189 25.25 -11.84 38.41
CA PRO A 189 26.46 -12.37 39.06
C PRO A 189 27.00 -13.68 38.47
#